data_AF-A0A7C7Z476-F1
#
_entry.id   AF-A0A7C7Z476-F1
#
_cell.length_a   1.000
_cell.length_b   1.000
_cell.length_c   1.000
_cell.angle_alpha   90.00
_cell.angle_beta   90.00
_cell.angle_gamma   90.00
#
_symmetry.space_group_name_H-M   'P 1'
#
loop_
_entity.id
_entity.type
_entity.pdbx_description
1 polymer ?
#
loop_
_entity_poly.entity_id
_entity_poly.type
_entity_poly.pdbx_seq_one_letter_code
_entity_poly.pdbx_strand_id
1 'polypeptide(L)'
;MLPLAALSPLLQSIDVELENENTVNSGASGPIVVVNSDVHWYFTAGDFSTYNGSIMAEEIRSDMENSSGMDRAEVNWVSDFRADTPGDIYCSFPAYSGQCHQLWLSFQLNITGYNDTENFMYIMNMSMGNNEFIPTTYTGWEKSESRSHIQMWMKEQGGNEDMYRMTSWENDTVEELITGYRDNFTVGDVWTQNIKHWENWTSEEKGEYNAGGGNWAPDPPNSDSGSDYDEMNETNNATREVTIQSPGYNLADSSGSGPTSITGIELESWNEEGEMEESKVFSEWGYPIVVNNMTILSWKYVNGVWIDVDNDGVHDSTDLCPNTPVGYTGLDSEGCSWEQRDEDSDGVFNPDDNCADTDVLTMTDLDANGCAWEQRDDDGDSVLNPADHCPATPANETADTEPPWQGCSASQKDTDNDGVTDDLDQCPGHNDSIDADADGIPDGCDLLIDNDGDGVNNTADLCPGSDDTIDVDQDGVPDGCDDIVDSDFDGVADAEDECMGYDDTIDVDQDGIVDGCDTIIDSDGDGVADSFEVCPGYDDNVDIDADGKPDGCDDIIDSDNDGVSNSNDTCEGHDDSVDLDGDGIADGCDNLIDS
;
A
#
# COMPACT_ATOMS: atom_id res chain seq x y z
N MET A 1 29.32 73.08 64.56
CA MET A 1 30.51 73.80 64.04
C MET A 1 31.17 72.90 63.00
N LEU A 2 31.69 73.46 61.91
CA LEU A 2 32.76 72.83 61.11
C LEU A 2 34.06 72.79 61.96
N PRO A 3 35.07 71.93 61.70
CA PRO A 3 35.61 71.62 60.36
C PRO A 3 36.13 70.18 60.10
N LEU A 4 36.73 69.97 58.91
CA LEU A 4 37.88 69.12 58.49
C LEU A 4 38.25 67.82 59.28
N ALA A 5 38.85 66.74 58.74
CA ALA A 5 39.10 66.13 57.40
C ALA A 5 39.91 64.80 57.66
N ALA A 6 40.46 63.97 56.76
CA ALA A 6 40.58 63.88 55.29
C ALA A 6 40.93 62.42 54.85
N LEU A 7 40.87 62.13 53.53
CA LEU A 7 41.54 61.02 52.79
C LEU A 7 41.10 59.54 53.02
N SER A 8 41.18 58.75 51.94
CA SER A 8 40.97 57.28 51.82
C SER A 8 42.29 56.50 52.08
N PRO A 9 42.36 55.13 52.07
CA PRO A 9 41.83 54.15 51.08
C PRO A 9 40.96 53.04 51.75
N LEU A 10 40.24 52.09 51.11
CA LEU A 10 40.48 51.17 49.98
C LEU A 10 41.68 50.20 50.19
N LEU A 11 41.59 48.89 49.97
CA LEU A 11 40.49 47.92 50.13
C LEU A 11 41.20 46.56 50.34
N GLN A 12 40.67 45.63 51.16
CA GLN A 12 41.36 44.37 51.49
C GLN A 12 40.44 43.16 51.36
N SER A 13 41.06 41.97 51.25
CA SER A 13 40.46 40.68 50.92
C SER A 13 39.26 40.28 51.78
N ILE A 14 38.38 39.48 51.15
CA ILE A 14 37.35 38.69 51.82
C ILE A 14 37.61 37.24 51.44
N ASP A 15 38.07 36.45 52.41
CA ASP A 15 37.93 35.01 52.42
C ASP A 15 36.47 34.67 52.77
N VAL A 16 35.91 33.61 52.18
CA VAL A 16 34.65 33.00 52.63
C VAL A 16 34.82 31.50 52.65
N GLU A 17 34.61 30.90 53.83
CA GLU A 17 34.65 29.45 54.03
C GLU A 17 33.41 28.73 53.47
N LEU A 18 33.50 27.40 53.45
CA LEU A 18 32.55 26.45 52.89
C LEU A 18 31.20 26.36 53.64
N GLU A 19 30.36 25.47 53.11
CA GLU A 19 29.11 24.93 53.68
C GLU A 19 27.85 25.81 53.62
N ASN A 20 26.88 25.37 52.83
CA ASN A 20 25.58 24.91 53.37
C ASN A 20 24.92 23.93 52.38
N GLU A 21 24.31 22.87 52.90
CA GLU A 21 23.50 21.95 52.12
C GLU A 21 22.07 22.49 51.89
N ASN A 22 21.36 21.93 50.91
CA ASN A 22 19.90 22.00 50.72
C ASN A 22 19.29 23.37 50.30
N THR A 23 19.40 23.68 49.01
CA THR A 23 18.29 24.31 48.27
C THR A 23 17.98 23.52 47.01
N VAL A 24 16.81 22.87 46.96
CA VAL A 24 16.26 22.21 45.78
C VAL A 24 15.43 23.23 44.99
N ASN A 25 15.54 23.25 43.66
CA ASN A 25 14.50 23.83 42.81
C ASN A 25 14.21 22.91 41.62
N SER A 26 13.02 22.31 41.61
CA SER A 26 12.56 21.38 40.58
C SER A 26 11.60 22.09 39.62
N GLY A 27 12.07 22.47 38.43
CA GLY A 27 11.19 23.04 37.39
C GLY A 27 11.82 24.13 36.53
N ALA A 28 12.82 23.77 35.73
CA ALA A 28 13.24 24.52 34.55
C ALA A 28 13.65 23.54 33.44
N SER A 29 13.57 23.96 32.18
CA SER A 29 14.11 23.20 31.05
C SER A 29 15.63 23.05 31.18
N GLY A 30 16.21 22.11 30.43
CA GLY A 30 17.67 21.90 30.37
C GLY A 30 18.44 23.15 29.91
N PRO A 31 19.79 23.12 30.01
CA PRO A 31 20.63 24.22 29.57
C PRO A 31 20.30 24.58 28.11
N ILE A 32 20.20 25.87 27.82
CA ILE A 32 20.01 26.36 26.46
C ILE A 32 21.36 26.22 25.74
N VAL A 33 21.54 25.08 25.09
CA VAL A 33 22.66 24.85 24.18
C VAL A 33 22.40 25.70 22.94
N VAL A 34 23.35 26.58 22.60
CA VAL A 34 23.39 27.20 21.26
C VAL A 34 24.10 26.22 20.35
N VAL A 35 23.31 25.30 19.82
CA VAL A 35 23.75 24.20 18.95
C VAL A 35 24.08 24.76 17.57
N ASN A 36 25.27 24.45 17.04
CA ASN A 36 25.47 24.36 15.60
C ASN A 36 24.82 23.03 15.18
N SER A 37 23.73 23.06 14.40
CA SER A 37 22.80 21.92 14.24
C SER A 37 23.48 20.65 13.74
N ASP A 38 24.55 20.81 12.97
CA ASP A 38 25.03 19.82 12.03
C ASP A 38 26.33 19.12 12.50
N VAL A 39 26.91 19.55 13.63
CA VAL A 39 28.08 18.90 14.27
C VAL A 39 27.88 18.79 15.79
N HIS A 40 27.48 17.61 16.25
CA HIS A 40 27.38 17.28 17.67
C HIS A 40 28.54 16.37 18.11
N TRP A 41 29.51 16.92 18.85
CA TRP A 41 30.56 16.14 19.52
C TRP A 41 30.02 15.42 20.76
N TYR A 42 29.21 14.38 20.54
CA TYR A 42 28.76 13.46 21.59
C TYR A 42 29.87 12.47 21.96
N PHE A 43 30.86 12.91 22.74
CA PHE A 43 31.85 12.00 23.35
C PHE A 43 31.13 11.04 24.31
N THR A 44 30.92 9.78 23.90
CA THR A 44 30.24 8.80 24.76
C THR A 44 31.23 8.09 25.67
N ALA A 45 30.83 7.90 26.92
CA ALA A 45 31.70 7.31 27.95
C ALA A 45 31.95 5.81 27.66
N GLY A 46 32.99 5.55 26.86
CA GLY A 46 33.29 4.24 26.29
C GLY A 46 34.13 4.34 25.01
N ASP A 47 34.18 5.51 24.37
CA ASP A 47 34.99 5.74 23.18
C ASP A 47 36.49 5.81 23.52
N PHE A 48 37.29 5.04 22.78
CA PHE A 48 38.74 4.99 22.89
C PHE A 48 39.39 4.79 21.52
N SER A 49 40.55 5.39 21.32
CA SER A 49 41.43 5.05 20.20
C SER A 49 42.75 4.47 20.72
N THR A 50 43.22 3.42 20.05
CA THR A 50 44.50 2.77 20.35
C THR A 50 45.35 2.70 19.09
N TYR A 51 46.47 3.41 19.10
CA TYR A 51 47.43 3.42 17.99
C TYR A 51 48.55 2.42 18.27
N ASN A 52 48.86 1.60 17.26
CA ASN A 52 49.85 0.52 17.35
C ASN A 52 51.25 1.08 17.69
N GLY A 53 51.72 0.77 18.89
CA GLY A 53 53.01 1.27 19.41
C GLY A 53 54.22 0.93 18.53
N SER A 54 54.09 -0.10 17.66
CA SER A 54 55.16 -0.53 16.73
C SER A 54 55.50 0.50 15.65
N ILE A 55 54.55 1.35 15.26
CA ILE A 55 54.77 2.38 14.21
C ILE A 55 55.46 3.59 14.84
N MET A 56 54.95 4.06 15.98
CA MET A 56 55.57 5.10 16.81
C MET A 56 57.01 4.74 17.21
N ALA A 57 57.28 3.47 17.48
CA ALA A 57 58.63 2.97 17.79
C ALA A 57 59.64 3.17 16.65
N GLU A 58 59.25 2.96 15.39
CA GLU A 58 60.17 3.09 14.25
C GLU A 58 60.48 4.56 13.91
N GLU A 59 59.54 5.47 14.14
CA GLU A 59 59.78 6.90 13.94
C GLU A 59 60.60 7.52 15.06
N ILE A 60 60.29 7.22 16.34
CA ILE A 60 61.14 7.65 17.48
C ILE A 60 62.58 7.18 17.28
N ARG A 61 62.78 5.96 16.73
CA ARG A 61 64.10 5.44 16.35
C ARG A 61 64.73 6.26 15.21
N SER A 62 63.98 6.57 14.16
CA SER A 62 64.41 7.36 13.00
C SER A 62 64.87 8.77 13.39
N ASP A 63 64.07 9.49 14.18
CA ASP A 63 64.37 10.87 14.57
C ASP A 63 65.59 10.96 15.50
N MET A 64 65.73 10.01 16.42
CA MET A 64 66.94 9.94 17.24
C MET A 64 68.19 9.56 16.42
N GLU A 65 68.07 8.68 15.42
CA GLU A 65 69.15 8.38 14.46
C GLU A 65 69.50 9.55 13.54
N ASN A 66 68.58 10.51 13.35
CA ASN A 66 68.80 11.74 12.60
C ASN A 66 69.34 12.88 13.49
N SER A 67 69.29 12.74 14.81
CA SER A 67 69.80 13.72 15.77
C SER A 67 71.33 13.71 15.83
N SER A 68 71.95 14.88 15.97
CA SER A 68 73.43 15.00 16.05
C SER A 68 74.03 14.50 17.38
N GLY A 69 73.20 14.04 18.32
CA GLY A 69 73.60 13.56 19.64
C GLY A 69 73.62 12.05 19.82
N MET A 70 73.18 11.26 18.82
CA MET A 70 73.13 9.79 18.87
C MET A 70 73.63 9.18 17.56
N ASP A 71 74.35 8.06 17.64
CA ASP A 71 74.84 7.31 16.47
C ASP A 71 73.90 6.14 16.08
N ARG A 72 73.04 5.68 17.01
CA ARG A 72 71.91 4.75 16.77
C ARG A 72 70.93 4.72 17.95
N ALA A 73 69.71 4.24 17.71
CA ALA A 73 68.71 3.97 18.74
C ALA A 73 68.12 2.55 18.63
N GLU A 74 67.69 1.99 19.75
CA GLU A 74 66.95 0.72 19.83
C GLU A 74 65.73 0.95 20.72
N VAL A 75 64.53 1.03 20.12
CA VAL A 75 63.27 1.11 20.87
C VAL A 75 62.89 -0.31 21.28
N ASN A 76 63.08 -0.64 22.57
CA ASN A 76 62.87 -1.99 23.09
C ASN A 76 61.38 -2.36 23.14
N TRP A 77 60.53 -1.37 23.44
CA TRP A 77 59.08 -1.42 23.29
C TRP A 77 58.47 -0.03 23.48
N VAL A 78 57.28 0.17 22.90
CA VAL A 78 56.33 1.26 23.22
C VAL A 78 55.01 0.57 23.54
N SER A 79 54.24 1.05 24.50
CA SER A 79 52.85 0.62 24.67
C SER A 79 52.04 1.08 23.47
N ASP A 80 50.85 0.50 23.25
CA ASP A 80 49.89 1.18 22.40
C ASP A 80 49.59 2.56 23.00
N PHE A 81 49.56 3.60 22.16
CA PHE A 81 49.17 4.94 22.58
C PHE A 81 47.65 4.94 22.73
N ARG A 82 47.15 5.35 23.89
CA ARG A 82 45.72 5.33 24.20
C ARG A 82 45.21 6.72 24.49
N ALA A 83 44.21 7.13 23.71
CA ALA A 83 43.34 8.24 24.03
C ALA A 83 41.96 7.70 24.42
N ASP A 84 41.55 7.91 25.66
CA ASP A 84 40.18 7.73 26.11
C ASP A 84 39.47 9.10 26.09
N THR A 85 38.23 9.15 25.63
CA THR A 85 37.35 10.33 25.81
C THR A 85 36.27 10.01 26.83
N PRO A 86 36.56 10.05 28.15
CA PRO A 86 35.53 9.93 29.17
C PRO A 86 34.51 11.07 29.03
N GLY A 87 33.23 10.70 28.96
CA GLY A 87 32.13 11.65 28.78
C GLY A 87 32.04 12.70 29.89
N ASP A 88 31.42 13.83 29.54
CA ASP A 88 31.41 15.12 30.25
C ASP A 88 31.56 15.06 31.78
N ILE A 89 32.55 15.79 32.27
CA ILE A 89 32.80 15.98 33.71
C ILE A 89 32.48 17.40 34.15
N TYR A 90 32.26 17.59 35.46
CA TYR A 90 32.29 18.92 36.04
C TYR A 90 33.73 19.41 36.21
N CYS A 91 34.06 20.52 35.55
CA CYS A 91 35.36 21.18 35.64
C CYS A 91 35.22 22.58 36.26
N SER A 92 36.25 23.01 36.98
CA SER A 92 36.32 24.35 37.56
C SER A 92 37.77 24.82 37.62
N PHE A 93 38.04 25.92 36.95
CA PHE A 93 39.31 26.65 36.96
C PHE A 93 39.02 28.16 37.04
N PRO A 94 40.00 29.05 37.33
CA PRO A 94 39.76 30.47 37.67
C PRO A 94 38.85 31.27 36.72
N ALA A 95 38.75 30.88 35.45
CA ALA A 95 37.91 31.54 34.44
C ALA A 95 36.68 30.74 33.96
N TYR A 96 36.58 29.43 34.25
CA TYR A 96 35.47 28.58 33.81
C TYR A 96 34.95 27.67 34.93
N SER A 97 33.64 27.45 34.96
CA SER A 97 32.95 26.62 35.95
C SER A 97 31.69 26.05 35.32
N GLY A 98 31.70 24.75 35.00
CA GLY A 98 30.67 24.15 34.15
C GLY A 98 30.95 22.68 33.81
N GLN A 99 30.55 22.26 32.60
CA GLN A 99 30.91 20.96 32.06
C GLN A 99 32.11 21.12 31.12
N CYS A 100 33.05 20.18 31.19
CA CYS A 100 34.08 20.01 30.17
C CYS A 100 33.97 18.60 29.59
N HIS A 101 34.21 18.49 28.29
CA HIS A 101 34.70 17.24 27.72
C HIS A 101 36.06 16.96 28.36
N GLN A 102 36.31 15.71 28.76
CA GLN A 102 37.62 15.27 29.23
C GLN A 102 38.24 14.33 28.20
N LEU A 103 39.51 14.56 27.91
CA LEU A 103 40.38 13.62 27.22
C LEU A 103 41.39 13.07 28.23
N TRP A 104 41.72 11.78 28.15
CA TRP A 104 42.86 11.20 28.83
C TRP A 104 43.79 10.51 27.84
N LEU A 105 45.02 11.01 27.75
CA LEU A 105 46.09 10.47 26.92
C LEU A 105 47.07 9.69 27.80
N SER A 106 47.53 8.53 27.35
CA SER A 106 48.68 7.86 27.98
C SER A 106 49.50 7.00 27.04
N PHE A 107 50.80 6.94 27.33
CA PHE A 107 51.72 5.96 26.75
C PHE A 107 52.89 5.66 27.69
N GLN A 108 53.59 4.57 27.40
CA GLN A 108 54.83 4.18 28.05
C GLN A 108 55.84 3.73 26.99
N LEU A 109 57.12 4.04 27.16
CA LEU A 109 58.17 3.54 26.28
C LEU A 109 59.42 3.09 27.04
N ASN A 110 60.19 2.22 26.39
CA ASN A 110 61.54 1.89 26.78
C ASN A 110 62.46 1.97 25.55
N ILE A 111 63.53 2.76 25.68
CA ILE A 111 64.47 3.03 24.59
C ILE A 111 65.92 2.95 25.07
N THR A 112 66.78 2.38 24.23
CA THR A 112 68.24 2.39 24.39
C THR A 112 68.85 3.34 23.36
N GLY A 113 69.48 4.42 23.81
CA GLY A 113 70.25 5.31 22.93
C GLY A 113 71.75 4.99 23.01
N TYR A 114 72.45 5.08 21.87
CA TYR A 114 73.89 4.91 21.80
C TYR A 114 74.54 6.09 21.10
N ASN A 115 75.53 6.68 21.75
CA ASN A 115 76.48 7.61 21.14
C ASN A 115 77.85 6.93 21.16
N ASP A 116 78.32 6.50 19.99
CA ASP A 116 79.62 5.88 19.78
C ASP A 116 80.73 6.94 19.69
N THR A 117 80.39 8.16 19.26
CA THR A 117 81.31 9.30 19.11
C THR A 117 81.84 9.80 20.46
N GLU A 118 80.97 9.90 21.47
CA GLU A 118 81.27 10.23 22.87
C GLU A 118 81.32 8.99 23.77
N ASN A 119 81.15 7.80 23.18
CA ASN A 119 81.34 6.50 23.84
C ASN A 119 80.44 6.27 25.07
N PHE A 120 79.15 6.63 25.00
CA PHE A 120 78.15 6.35 26.05
C PHE A 120 76.90 5.65 25.50
N MET A 121 76.16 4.99 26.40
CA MET A 121 74.81 4.50 26.11
C MET A 121 73.89 4.77 27.30
N TYR A 122 72.60 4.95 27.03
CA TYR A 122 71.57 5.04 28.05
C TYR A 122 70.41 4.10 27.75
N ILE A 123 69.68 3.74 28.81
CA ILE A 123 68.37 3.09 28.76
C ILE A 123 67.42 3.99 29.52
N MET A 124 66.34 4.41 28.88
CA MET A 124 65.27 5.22 29.47
C MET A 124 63.98 4.41 29.47
N ASN A 125 63.31 4.32 30.61
CA ASN A 125 61.87 4.07 30.67
C ASN A 125 61.18 5.42 30.88
N MET A 126 60.10 5.67 30.16
CA MET A 126 59.24 6.83 30.37
C MET A 126 57.79 6.38 30.40
N SER A 127 57.00 6.98 31.29
CA SER A 127 55.55 6.88 31.30
C SER A 127 54.95 8.26 31.40
N MET A 128 54.01 8.59 30.51
CA MET A 128 53.34 9.88 30.46
C MET A 128 51.82 9.67 30.53
N GLY A 129 51.13 10.56 31.23
CA GLY A 129 49.68 10.71 31.14
C GLY A 129 49.32 12.18 31.11
N ASN A 130 48.44 12.58 30.19
CA ASN A 130 47.85 13.92 30.15
C ASN A 130 46.35 13.83 30.35
N ASN A 131 45.75 14.77 31.06
CA ASN A 131 44.32 15.05 30.98
C ASN A 131 44.12 16.41 30.34
N GLU A 132 43.19 16.52 29.41
CA GLU A 132 42.79 17.80 28.81
C GLU A 132 41.30 18.02 29.07
N PHE A 133 40.93 19.27 29.35
CA PHE A 133 39.60 19.68 29.78
C PHE A 133 39.14 20.88 28.95
N ILE A 134 38.16 20.65 28.08
CA ILE A 134 37.64 21.66 27.16
C ILE A 134 36.18 21.95 27.51
N PRO A 135 35.80 23.20 27.84
CA PRO A 135 34.41 23.60 28.07
C PRO A 135 33.45 23.13 26.96
N THR A 136 32.33 22.49 27.34
CA THR A 136 31.34 21.97 26.37
C THR A 136 30.67 23.08 25.54
N THR A 137 30.77 24.32 25.99
CA THR A 137 30.64 25.53 25.17
C THR A 137 32.02 26.17 25.06
N TYR A 138 32.70 26.00 23.92
CA TYR A 138 34.03 26.56 23.73
C TYR A 138 34.01 28.10 23.89
N THR A 139 34.96 28.62 24.66
CA THR A 139 35.03 30.05 25.03
C THR A 139 36.43 30.65 24.83
N GLY A 140 37.29 29.94 24.09
CA GLY A 140 38.72 30.22 24.02
C GLY A 140 39.52 29.69 25.23
N TRP A 141 38.85 29.14 26.24
CA TRP A 141 39.50 28.62 27.45
C TRP A 141 39.75 27.12 27.36
N GLU A 142 40.98 26.71 27.66
CA GLU A 142 41.41 25.30 27.73
C GLU A 142 42.25 25.06 28.98
N LYS A 143 42.31 23.81 29.45
CA LYS A 143 43.17 23.40 30.58
C LYS A 143 43.73 22.00 30.35
N SER A 144 45.00 21.78 30.69
CA SER A 144 45.59 20.43 30.83
C SER A 144 46.15 20.15 32.23
N GLU A 145 46.32 18.87 32.55
CA GLU A 145 47.02 18.36 33.74
C GLU A 145 47.93 17.20 33.31
N SER A 146 49.21 17.50 33.13
CA SER A 146 50.21 16.55 32.63
C SER A 146 50.98 15.89 33.78
N ARG A 147 51.37 14.63 33.59
CA ARG A 147 52.23 13.88 34.54
C ARG A 147 53.23 13.03 33.79
N SER A 148 54.52 13.27 34.06
CA SER A 148 55.63 12.49 33.53
C SER A 148 56.34 11.72 34.66
N HIS A 149 56.88 10.56 34.32
CA HIS A 149 57.78 9.81 35.19
C HIS A 149 58.85 9.12 34.34
N ILE A 150 60.12 9.45 34.62
CA ILE A 150 61.28 9.03 33.83
C ILE A 150 62.23 8.24 34.74
N GLN A 151 62.66 7.06 34.26
CA GLN A 151 63.70 6.26 34.89
C GLN A 151 64.82 6.02 33.88
N MET A 152 65.94 6.69 34.08
CA MET A 152 67.10 6.61 33.19
C MET A 152 68.26 5.87 33.87
N TRP A 153 69.00 5.11 33.07
CA TRP A 153 70.27 4.51 33.46
C TRP A 153 71.29 4.72 32.33
N MET A 154 72.46 5.26 32.66
CA MET A 154 73.52 5.60 31.70
C MET A 154 74.84 4.94 32.09
N LYS A 155 75.68 4.65 31.09
CA LYS A 155 77.08 4.25 31.29
C LYS A 155 77.96 4.58 30.09
N GLU A 156 79.27 4.58 30.32
CA GLU A 156 80.26 4.49 29.24
C GLU A 156 80.13 3.17 28.45
N GLN A 157 80.33 3.21 27.13
CA GLN A 157 80.46 2.02 26.27
C GLN A 157 81.88 1.43 26.37
N GLY A 158 81.99 0.10 26.39
CA GLY A 158 83.28 -0.61 26.50
C GLY A 158 84.03 -0.47 27.84
N GLY A 159 83.72 0.55 28.63
CA GLY A 159 84.19 0.77 29.99
C GLY A 159 83.38 0.02 31.05
N ASN A 160 83.83 0.17 32.30
CA ASN A 160 83.19 -0.41 33.49
C ASN A 160 83.18 0.62 34.65
N GLU A 161 83.45 1.88 34.33
CA GLU A 161 83.89 2.88 35.30
C GLU A 161 82.77 3.86 35.65
N ASP A 162 82.34 4.74 34.75
CA ASP A 162 81.31 5.73 35.10
C ASP A 162 79.90 5.29 34.67
N MET A 163 79.00 5.18 35.66
CA MET A 163 77.57 4.91 35.51
C MET A 163 76.76 5.99 36.24
N TYR A 164 75.57 6.29 35.73
CA TYR A 164 74.59 7.19 36.35
C TYR A 164 73.20 6.57 36.29
N ARG A 165 72.36 6.85 37.28
CA ARG A 165 70.95 6.46 37.27
C ARG A 165 70.08 7.54 37.89
N MET A 166 68.90 7.73 37.32
CA MET A 166 67.99 8.82 37.62
C MET A 166 66.59 8.24 37.81
N THR A 167 65.82 8.85 38.70
CA THR A 167 64.37 8.77 38.67
C THR A 167 63.83 10.16 38.90
N SER A 168 63.05 10.69 37.96
CA SER A 168 62.29 11.92 38.13
C SER A 168 60.81 11.66 37.94
N TRP A 169 60.00 12.48 38.62
CA TRP A 169 58.61 12.70 38.29
C TRP A 169 58.37 14.20 38.16
N GLU A 170 57.36 14.53 37.36
CA GLU A 170 56.90 15.90 37.14
C GLU A 170 55.37 15.88 37.02
N ASN A 171 54.69 16.80 37.72
CA ASN A 171 53.30 17.12 37.44
C ASN A 171 53.23 18.60 37.07
N ASP A 172 52.53 18.89 35.99
CA ASP A 172 52.28 20.23 35.49
C ASP A 172 50.76 20.45 35.28
N THR A 173 50.36 21.71 35.19
CA THR A 173 49.00 22.16 34.99
C THR A 173 49.02 23.48 34.22
N VAL A 174 48.67 23.40 32.93
CA VAL A 174 48.53 24.56 32.03
C VAL A 174 47.06 24.99 31.96
N GLU A 175 46.82 26.29 32.02
CA GLU A 175 45.56 26.93 31.63
C GLU A 175 45.83 27.91 30.48
N GLU A 176 44.99 27.90 29.44
CA GLU A 176 45.14 28.80 28.29
C GLU A 176 43.87 29.61 28.01
N LEU A 177 44.06 30.85 27.54
CA LEU A 177 43.03 31.65 26.88
C LEU A 177 43.48 32.05 25.46
N ILE A 178 42.87 31.42 24.47
CA ILE A 178 42.97 31.74 23.05
C ILE A 178 41.87 32.75 22.69
N THR A 179 42.22 33.86 22.04
CA THR A 179 41.26 34.85 21.51
C THR A 179 41.60 35.21 20.07
N GLY A 180 40.58 35.56 19.27
CA GLY A 180 40.77 35.71 17.82
C GLY A 180 40.87 34.37 17.07
N TYR A 181 40.55 33.25 17.73
CA TYR A 181 40.24 32.00 17.06
C TYR A 181 39.07 32.17 16.08
N ARG A 182 38.94 31.23 15.15
CA ARG A 182 37.96 31.27 14.07
C ARG A 182 37.17 29.98 14.03
N ASP A 183 35.85 30.08 14.09
CA ASP A 183 34.95 28.93 14.25
C ASP A 183 34.97 27.98 13.03
N ASN A 184 35.01 28.50 11.80
CA ASN A 184 35.07 27.71 10.56
C ASN A 184 36.10 28.29 9.59
N PHE A 185 36.94 27.47 8.95
CA PHE A 185 37.91 27.91 7.93
C PHE A 185 38.03 26.93 6.76
N THR A 186 38.48 27.44 5.61
CA THR A 186 38.74 26.66 4.39
C THR A 186 40.15 26.92 3.85
N VAL A 187 40.59 26.13 2.86
CA VAL A 187 41.93 26.30 2.26
C VAL A 187 42.08 27.70 1.65
N GLY A 188 43.11 28.41 2.09
CA GLY A 188 43.40 29.81 1.75
C GLY A 188 43.00 30.83 2.82
N ASP A 189 42.35 30.41 3.91
CA ASP A 189 42.07 31.29 5.05
C ASP A 189 43.29 31.56 5.92
N VAL A 190 43.42 32.80 6.37
CA VAL A 190 44.47 33.26 7.29
C VAL A 190 43.85 34.11 8.39
N TRP A 191 44.21 33.85 9.64
CA TRP A 191 43.81 34.67 10.80
C TRP A 191 44.93 34.78 11.82
N THR A 192 44.84 35.76 12.72
CA THR A 192 45.77 35.94 13.83
C THR A 192 45.03 35.74 15.15
N GLN A 193 45.58 34.91 16.03
CA GLN A 193 45.07 34.66 17.37
C GLN A 193 46.06 35.18 18.44
N ASN A 194 45.54 35.54 19.60
CA ASN A 194 46.30 35.87 20.80
C ASN A 194 46.11 34.74 21.82
N ILE A 195 47.21 34.12 22.26
CA ILE A 195 47.22 33.09 23.30
C ILE A 195 47.81 33.69 24.58
N LYS A 196 47.19 33.35 25.71
CA LYS A 196 47.67 33.64 27.06
C LYS A 196 47.83 32.30 27.77
N HIS A 197 49.02 32.00 28.23
CA HIS A 197 49.41 30.71 28.76
C HIS A 197 49.83 30.86 30.22
N TRP A 198 49.28 30.02 31.11
CA TRP A 198 49.61 29.98 32.54
C TRP A 198 50.05 28.56 32.93
N GLU A 199 51.33 28.37 33.21
CA GLU A 199 51.92 27.08 33.60
C GLU A 199 52.10 27.00 35.13
N ASN A 200 51.90 25.82 35.74
CA ASN A 200 52.22 25.57 37.16
C ASN A 200 52.76 24.14 37.35
N TRP A 201 54.07 24.01 37.47
CA TRP A 201 54.75 22.72 37.53
C TRP A 201 55.42 22.41 38.87
N THR A 202 55.57 21.12 39.15
CA THR A 202 56.28 20.57 40.31
C THR A 202 57.06 19.33 39.90
N SER A 203 58.34 19.25 40.26
CA SER A 203 59.18 18.11 39.91
C SER A 203 60.14 17.69 41.04
N GLU A 204 60.54 16.42 41.01
CA GLU A 204 61.56 15.89 41.92
C GLU A 204 62.46 14.89 41.19
N GLU A 205 63.76 15.18 41.16
CA GLU A 205 64.81 14.31 40.61
C GLU A 205 65.59 13.61 41.73
N LYS A 206 65.85 12.32 41.55
CA LYS A 206 66.79 11.54 42.36
C LYS A 206 67.84 10.87 41.48
N GLY A 207 69.00 11.52 41.37
CA GLY A 207 70.20 10.97 40.75
C GLY A 207 71.03 10.12 41.73
N GLU A 208 71.69 9.09 41.21
CA GLU A 208 72.86 8.45 41.83
C GLU A 208 73.92 8.23 40.76
N TYR A 209 75.17 8.57 41.07
CA TYR A 209 76.33 8.28 40.21
C TYR A 209 77.20 7.19 40.84
N ASN A 210 77.94 6.46 40.01
CA ASN A 210 78.90 5.48 40.43
C ASN A 210 80.13 5.58 39.52
N ALA A 211 81.19 6.19 40.02
CA ALA A 211 82.42 6.41 39.28
C ALA A 211 83.45 5.29 39.55
N GLY A 212 84.20 4.89 38.52
CA GLY A 212 85.18 3.80 38.62
C GLY A 212 84.61 2.41 38.98
N GLY A 213 83.30 2.18 38.80
CA GLY A 213 82.64 0.91 39.14
C GLY A 213 82.62 0.58 40.63
N GLY A 214 82.65 1.61 41.49
CA GLY A 214 82.63 1.50 42.94
C GLY A 214 81.23 1.35 43.55
N ASN A 215 80.98 2.09 44.63
CA ASN A 215 79.66 2.19 45.26
C ASN A 215 78.86 3.33 44.62
N TRP A 216 77.56 3.15 44.44
CA TRP A 216 76.64 4.24 44.17
C TRP A 216 76.72 5.31 45.26
N ALA A 217 76.88 6.56 44.83
CA ALA A 217 76.79 7.75 45.64
C ALA A 217 75.52 8.52 45.22
N PRO A 218 74.71 9.02 46.16
CA PRO A 218 73.58 9.86 45.82
C PRO A 218 74.09 11.20 45.27
N ASP A 219 73.48 11.64 44.18
CA ASP A 219 73.42 13.07 43.90
C ASP A 219 72.42 13.70 44.89
N PRO A 220 72.55 15.00 45.24
CA PRO A 220 71.54 15.67 46.04
C PRO A 220 70.19 15.63 45.31
N PRO A 221 69.10 15.17 45.94
CA PRO A 221 67.79 15.19 45.30
C PRO A 221 67.41 16.63 44.99
N ASN A 222 67.11 16.92 43.74
CA ASN A 222 66.57 18.22 43.34
C ASN A 222 65.04 18.15 43.44
N SER A 223 64.43 19.15 44.05
CA SER A 223 62.98 19.28 44.11
C SER A 223 62.64 20.74 43.85
N ASP A 224 61.94 21.00 42.76
CA ASP A 224 61.70 22.35 42.28
C ASP A 224 60.22 22.53 41.91
N SER A 225 59.76 23.77 41.84
CA SER A 225 58.37 24.10 41.58
C SER A 225 58.26 25.52 41.04
N GLY A 226 57.68 25.66 39.85
CA GLY A 226 57.53 26.92 39.15
C GLY A 226 56.08 27.30 38.89
N SER A 227 55.92 28.53 38.42
CA SER A 227 54.70 29.05 37.81
C SER A 227 55.11 30.13 36.83
N ASP A 228 54.66 30.08 35.58
CA ASP A 228 55.01 31.09 34.58
C ASP A 228 53.79 31.66 33.85
N TYR A 229 53.99 32.77 33.14
CA TYR A 229 52.96 33.40 32.31
C TYR A 229 53.58 34.01 31.05
N ASP A 230 53.11 33.53 29.90
CA ASP A 230 53.46 34.07 28.59
C ASP A 230 52.22 34.51 27.81
N GLU A 231 52.43 35.44 26.88
CA GLU A 231 51.41 36.00 26.01
C GLU A 231 51.99 36.20 24.61
N MET A 232 51.42 35.50 23.64
CA MET A 232 51.94 35.39 22.27
C MET A 232 50.84 35.66 21.23
N ASN A 233 51.24 35.98 20.00
CA ASN A 233 50.33 36.09 18.87
C ASN A 233 50.81 35.20 17.72
N GLU A 234 49.94 34.30 17.28
CA GLU A 234 50.19 33.41 16.14
C GLU A 234 49.36 33.85 14.94
N THR A 235 49.95 33.81 13.75
CA THR A 235 49.21 33.82 12.48
C THR A 235 49.04 32.39 11.98
N ASN A 236 47.78 31.95 11.91
CA ASN A 236 47.34 30.64 11.46
C ASN A 236 46.99 30.71 9.96
N ASN A 237 47.45 29.76 9.17
CA ASN A 237 47.37 29.75 7.70
C ASN A 237 46.90 28.38 7.19
N ALA A 238 45.69 28.29 6.65
CA ALA A 238 45.09 27.06 6.12
C ALA A 238 45.62 26.79 4.70
N THR A 239 46.67 25.98 4.57
CA THR A 239 47.49 25.96 3.34
C THR A 239 46.99 25.03 2.24
N ARG A 240 46.52 23.84 2.60
CA ARG A 240 46.07 22.80 1.67
C ARG A 240 45.25 21.73 2.37
N GLU A 241 44.57 20.94 1.57
CA GLU A 241 44.00 19.66 1.96
C GLU A 241 45.07 18.55 1.96
N VAL A 242 44.99 17.62 2.92
CA VAL A 242 45.91 16.50 3.13
C VAL A 242 45.13 15.27 3.57
N THR A 243 45.30 14.15 2.86
CA THR A 243 44.77 12.84 3.28
C THR A 243 45.82 12.04 4.04
N ILE A 244 45.57 11.80 5.33
CA ILE A 244 46.36 10.94 6.20
C ILE A 244 45.82 9.50 6.14
N GLN A 245 46.70 8.51 6.00
CA GLN A 245 46.33 7.10 6.02
C GLN A 245 46.48 6.55 7.45
N SER A 246 45.38 6.42 8.18
CA SER A 246 45.38 5.87 9.54
C SER A 246 45.47 4.34 9.50
N PRO A 247 46.44 3.73 10.21
CA PRO A 247 46.48 2.28 10.43
C PRO A 247 45.51 1.82 11.53
N GLY A 248 44.78 2.75 12.16
CA GLY A 248 43.75 2.47 13.16
C GLY A 248 42.39 2.10 12.55
N TYR A 249 41.40 1.91 13.43
CA TYR A 249 40.01 1.60 13.08
C TYR A 249 39.11 2.70 13.64
N ASN A 250 38.17 3.21 12.84
CA ASN A 250 37.08 4.05 13.33
C ASN A 250 35.85 3.17 13.60
N LEU A 251 35.29 3.27 14.81
CA LEU A 251 34.10 2.51 15.24
C LEU A 251 32.80 3.32 15.18
N ALA A 252 32.87 4.63 14.93
CA ALA A 252 31.68 5.47 14.74
C ALA A 252 30.98 5.16 13.40
N ASP A 253 31.77 4.95 12.34
CA ASP A 253 31.25 4.65 11.00
C ASP A 253 32.14 3.65 10.22
N SER A 254 32.28 2.42 10.74
CA SER A 254 32.71 1.30 9.89
C SER A 254 32.32 -0.05 10.48
N SER A 255 32.23 -1.07 9.62
CA SER A 255 32.06 -2.48 10.03
C SER A 255 33.33 -3.12 10.62
N GLY A 256 34.31 -2.32 11.05
CA GLY A 256 35.47 -2.76 11.83
C GLY A 256 36.69 -3.20 11.00
N SER A 257 36.87 -2.64 9.80
CA SER A 257 37.98 -2.99 8.89
C SER A 257 38.69 -1.78 8.29
N GLY A 258 39.80 -1.36 8.90
CA GLY A 258 40.75 -0.39 8.30
C GLY A 258 41.68 -1.02 7.25
N PRO A 259 42.65 -0.25 6.70
CA PRO A 259 43.03 1.10 7.11
C PRO A 259 41.98 2.16 6.73
N THR A 260 41.93 3.24 7.49
CA THR A 260 41.00 4.36 7.29
C THR A 260 41.75 5.58 6.78
N SER A 261 41.35 6.12 5.63
CA SER A 261 41.82 7.43 5.16
C SER A 261 41.06 8.55 5.86
N ILE A 262 41.78 9.53 6.41
CA ILE A 262 41.21 10.73 7.04
C ILE A 262 41.73 11.92 6.23
N THR A 263 40.82 12.71 5.66
CA THR A 263 41.18 13.95 4.95
C THR A 263 40.95 15.16 5.85
N GLY A 264 41.79 16.20 5.70
CA GLY A 264 41.71 17.42 6.49
C GLY A 264 42.54 18.56 5.93
N ILE A 265 42.37 19.75 6.49
CA ILE A 265 43.10 20.97 6.13
C ILE A 265 44.35 21.09 7.01
N GLU A 266 45.51 21.20 6.38
CA GLU A 266 46.76 21.57 7.05
C GLU A 266 46.75 23.05 7.42
N LEU A 267 47.01 23.32 8.69
CA LEU A 267 47.06 24.63 9.30
C LEU A 267 48.47 24.88 9.85
N GLU A 268 49.19 25.82 9.25
CA GLU A 268 50.50 26.26 9.75
C GLU A 268 50.33 27.41 10.75
N SER A 269 50.93 27.31 11.94
CA SER A 269 51.05 28.41 12.91
C SER A 269 52.43 29.07 12.82
N TRP A 270 52.42 30.41 12.75
CA TRP A 270 53.60 31.26 12.58
C TRP A 270 53.63 32.36 13.64
N ASN A 271 54.76 32.61 14.30
CA ASN A 271 54.91 33.64 15.34
C ASN A 271 55.14 35.07 14.79
N GLU A 272 55.28 36.04 15.70
CA GLU A 272 55.53 37.46 15.34
C GLU A 272 56.85 37.68 14.59
N GLU A 273 57.87 36.87 14.85
CA GLU A 273 59.15 36.84 14.12
C GLU A 273 59.01 36.30 12.68
N GLY A 274 57.94 35.55 12.38
CA GLY A 274 57.71 34.91 11.10
C GLY A 274 58.42 33.56 10.96
N GLU A 275 58.71 32.89 12.08
CA GLU A 275 59.15 31.49 12.11
C GLU A 275 57.91 30.58 12.29
N MET A 276 57.91 29.41 11.66
CA MET A 276 56.83 28.42 11.79
C MET A 276 57.05 27.64 13.09
N GLU A 277 56.04 27.63 13.96
CA GLU A 277 56.09 26.92 15.24
C GLU A 277 55.43 25.55 15.16
N GLU A 278 54.37 25.40 14.35
CA GLU A 278 53.61 24.15 14.24
C GLU A 278 52.92 24.00 12.88
N SER A 279 52.64 22.76 12.48
CA SER A 279 51.68 22.43 11.41
C SER A 279 50.73 21.31 11.88
N LYS A 280 49.41 21.53 11.75
CA LYS A 280 48.35 20.66 12.27
C LYS A 280 47.29 20.37 11.18
N VAL A 281 46.96 19.10 10.94
CA VAL A 281 45.95 18.70 9.91
C VAL A 281 44.57 18.47 10.52
N PHE A 282 43.74 19.50 10.57
CA PHE A 282 42.38 19.40 11.09
C PHE A 282 41.49 18.70 10.06
N SER A 283 40.93 17.54 10.40
CA SER A 283 39.87 16.90 9.61
C SER A 283 38.50 17.48 9.94
N GLU A 284 37.46 17.04 9.24
CA GLU A 284 36.05 17.19 9.66
C GLU A 284 35.81 16.70 11.11
N TRP A 285 36.63 15.72 11.57
CA TRP A 285 36.62 15.19 12.94
C TRP A 285 37.42 16.04 13.94
N GLY A 286 38.25 17.00 13.46
CA GLY A 286 38.89 18.02 14.29
C GLY A 286 40.22 17.68 14.97
N TYR A 287 40.90 16.56 14.67
CA TYR A 287 41.97 16.04 15.56
C TYR A 287 43.39 15.79 14.97
N PRO A 288 44.39 16.67 15.22
CA PRO A 288 45.82 16.42 14.86
C PRO A 288 46.93 16.59 15.95
N ILE A 289 47.24 15.60 16.82
CA ILE A 289 48.39 15.68 17.78
C ILE A 289 49.66 15.47 17.01
N VAL A 290 50.60 16.40 17.13
CA VAL A 290 51.93 16.22 16.58
C VAL A 290 52.84 15.64 17.66
N VAL A 291 53.29 14.40 17.48
CA VAL A 291 54.44 13.85 18.20
C VAL A 291 55.52 13.61 17.15
N ASN A 292 56.68 14.25 17.28
CA ASN A 292 57.83 14.08 16.38
C ASN A 292 57.48 14.22 14.87
N ASN A 293 56.75 15.29 14.50
CA ASN A 293 56.19 15.54 13.15
C ASN A 293 55.11 14.55 12.66
N MET A 294 54.73 13.52 13.42
CA MET A 294 53.63 12.61 13.08
C MET A 294 52.31 13.08 13.67
N THR A 295 51.27 13.17 12.85
CA THR A 295 49.93 13.64 13.25
C THR A 295 49.04 12.50 13.77
N ILE A 296 48.34 12.70 14.90
CA ILE A 296 47.64 11.66 15.69
C ILE A 296 46.21 12.11 16.12
N LEU A 297 46.02 12.86 17.23
CA LEU A 297 44.74 13.47 17.71
C LEU A 297 44.90 14.73 18.63
N SER A 298 44.65 15.97 18.17
CA SER A 298 44.79 17.23 18.95
C SER A 298 43.53 18.08 18.94
N TRP A 299 43.60 19.26 19.53
CA TRP A 299 42.45 19.98 20.04
C TRP A 299 42.62 21.45 19.70
N LYS A 300 41.71 21.92 18.86
CA LYS A 300 41.39 23.30 18.58
C LYS A 300 40.02 23.27 17.94
N TYR A 301 39.06 24.02 18.46
CA TYR A 301 37.68 23.91 17.99
C TYR A 301 37.52 24.42 16.56
N VAL A 302 37.20 23.52 15.62
CA VAL A 302 36.88 23.84 14.22
C VAL A 302 35.51 23.23 13.87
N ASN A 303 34.54 24.07 13.51
CA ASN A 303 33.27 23.66 12.95
C ASN A 303 33.45 23.29 11.46
N GLY A 304 33.83 22.04 11.22
CA GLY A 304 33.79 21.40 9.91
C GLY A 304 34.93 21.78 8.96
N VAL A 305 35.45 20.77 8.30
CA VAL A 305 36.17 20.88 7.03
C VAL A 305 35.16 20.50 5.95
N TRP A 306 35.15 21.22 4.83
CA TRP A 306 34.30 20.87 3.70
C TRP A 306 34.92 19.74 2.88
N ILE A 307 34.30 18.56 2.92
CA ILE A 307 34.66 17.36 2.14
C ILE A 307 33.44 16.93 1.30
N ASP A 308 33.73 16.52 0.07
CA ASP A 308 32.78 16.10 -0.97
C ASP A 308 33.47 14.98 -1.76
N VAL A 309 33.18 13.72 -1.37
CA VAL A 309 33.95 12.53 -1.79
C VAL A 309 33.67 12.09 -3.23
N ASP A 310 32.43 12.15 -3.70
CA ASP A 310 32.08 11.79 -5.08
C ASP A 310 32.09 12.99 -6.05
N ASN A 311 32.22 14.22 -5.53
CA ASN A 311 32.33 15.48 -6.27
C ASN A 311 31.02 15.94 -6.95
N ASP A 312 29.87 15.67 -6.31
CA ASP A 312 28.55 16.08 -6.82
C ASP A 312 28.16 17.54 -6.46
N GLY A 313 28.75 18.09 -5.39
CA GLY A 313 28.50 19.44 -4.88
C GLY A 313 27.76 19.53 -3.54
N VAL A 314 27.38 18.40 -2.92
CA VAL A 314 26.88 18.27 -1.55
C VAL A 314 28.00 17.80 -0.64
N HIS A 315 27.85 17.99 0.68
CA HIS A 315 28.88 17.66 1.67
C HIS A 315 28.59 16.30 2.30
N ASP A 316 29.62 15.45 2.47
CA ASP A 316 29.50 14.07 3.01
C ASP A 316 28.59 13.98 4.27
N SER A 317 28.66 14.94 5.19
CA SER A 317 27.84 14.96 6.42
C SER A 317 26.37 15.36 6.24
N THR A 318 25.96 15.67 5.01
CA THR A 318 24.59 16.05 4.58
C THR A 318 24.13 15.29 3.34
N ASP A 319 24.99 14.44 2.81
CA ASP A 319 24.75 13.63 1.63
C ASP A 319 24.20 12.26 2.04
N LEU A 320 23.02 11.92 1.51
CA LEU A 320 22.35 10.63 1.73
C LEU A 320 22.64 9.64 0.59
N CYS A 321 23.36 10.08 -0.44
CA CYS A 321 23.61 9.40 -1.69
C CYS A 321 25.11 9.36 -2.10
N PRO A 322 26.07 8.96 -1.22
CA PRO A 322 27.54 9.16 -1.35
C PRO A 322 28.30 8.35 -2.40
N ASN A 323 27.66 8.08 -3.53
CA ASN A 323 28.24 7.55 -4.77
C ASN A 323 27.54 8.16 -6.01
N THR A 324 26.95 9.35 -5.90
CA THR A 324 26.32 10.10 -7.00
C THR A 324 27.36 10.44 -8.08
N PRO A 325 27.23 9.94 -9.33
CA PRO A 325 28.32 10.09 -10.29
C PRO A 325 28.48 11.52 -10.82
N VAL A 326 29.71 12.04 -10.83
CA VAL A 326 30.06 13.35 -11.44
C VAL A 326 29.50 13.48 -12.86
N GLY A 327 28.49 14.34 -13.01
CA GLY A 327 27.89 14.69 -14.31
C GLY A 327 26.37 14.58 -14.39
N TYR A 328 25.70 14.06 -13.36
CA TYR A 328 24.23 14.17 -13.23
C TYR A 328 23.84 15.64 -12.97
N THR A 329 22.63 16.03 -13.39
CA THR A 329 22.14 17.42 -13.29
C THR A 329 20.71 17.47 -12.79
N GLY A 330 20.49 18.06 -11.61
CA GLY A 330 19.16 18.09 -10.97
C GLY A 330 19.08 17.34 -9.65
N LEU A 331 20.22 17.18 -8.96
CA LEU A 331 20.30 16.72 -7.57
C LEU A 331 19.47 17.63 -6.65
N ASP A 332 19.02 17.11 -5.52
CA ASP A 332 18.38 17.89 -4.46
C ASP A 332 19.40 18.42 -3.43
N SER A 333 18.96 18.67 -2.20
CA SER A 333 19.81 19.16 -1.11
C SER A 333 20.59 18.07 -0.38
N GLU A 334 20.30 16.79 -0.64
CA GLU A 334 20.84 15.63 0.09
C GLU A 334 21.71 14.73 -0.82
N GLY A 335 22.23 15.27 -1.94
CA GLY A 335 23.12 14.58 -2.90
C GLY A 335 22.42 13.64 -3.89
N CYS A 336 21.11 13.42 -3.74
CA CYS A 336 20.44 12.35 -4.50
C CYS A 336 20.05 12.79 -5.93
N SER A 337 20.52 12.03 -6.93
CA SER A 337 20.01 12.12 -8.31
C SER A 337 18.61 11.51 -8.45
N TRP A 338 17.85 11.88 -9.48
CA TRP A 338 16.48 11.37 -9.68
C TRP A 338 16.43 9.84 -9.73
N GLU A 339 17.45 9.19 -10.31
CA GLU A 339 17.57 7.73 -10.37
C GLU A 339 17.92 7.05 -9.02
N GLN A 340 18.30 7.81 -8.00
CA GLN A 340 18.60 7.32 -6.64
C GLN A 340 17.46 7.59 -5.65
N ARG A 341 16.33 8.16 -6.11
CA ARG A 341 15.21 8.57 -5.25
C ARG A 341 13.97 7.72 -5.44
N ASP A 342 13.14 7.82 -4.43
CA ASP A 342 11.81 7.27 -4.24
C ASP A 342 10.98 8.51 -3.83
N GLU A 343 10.14 9.03 -4.73
CA GLU A 343 9.51 10.36 -4.57
C GLU A 343 8.18 10.36 -3.80
N ASP A 344 7.54 9.20 -3.61
CA ASP A 344 6.32 9.02 -2.82
C ASP A 344 6.49 8.15 -1.56
N SER A 345 7.65 7.50 -1.41
CA SER A 345 8.08 6.64 -0.30
C SER A 345 7.46 5.23 -0.26
N ASP A 346 7.14 4.65 -1.42
CA ASP A 346 6.64 3.27 -1.54
C ASP A 346 7.70 2.17 -1.36
N GLY A 347 8.99 2.52 -1.52
CA GLY A 347 10.13 1.62 -1.40
C GLY A 347 10.72 1.14 -2.73
N VAL A 348 10.23 1.63 -3.87
CA VAL A 348 10.77 1.42 -5.22
C VAL A 348 11.40 2.73 -5.70
N PHE A 349 12.57 2.65 -6.34
CA PHE A 349 13.22 3.84 -6.90
C PHE A 349 12.59 4.23 -8.25
N ASN A 350 12.51 5.54 -8.51
CA ASN A 350 11.89 6.15 -9.69
C ASN A 350 12.22 5.52 -11.07
N PRO A 351 13.38 4.88 -11.33
CA PRO A 351 13.65 4.20 -12.61
C PRO A 351 12.97 2.83 -12.79
N ASP A 352 12.63 2.15 -11.70
CA ASP A 352 12.00 0.82 -11.67
C ASP A 352 10.52 0.88 -11.20
N ASP A 353 10.09 2.02 -10.66
CA ASP A 353 8.70 2.36 -10.33
C ASP A 353 7.87 2.67 -11.61
N ASN A 354 6.59 2.28 -11.60
CA ASN A 354 5.61 2.59 -12.65
C ASN A 354 4.49 3.57 -12.20
N CYS A 355 4.44 3.94 -10.93
CA CYS A 355 3.29 4.55 -10.25
C CYS A 355 3.66 5.69 -9.27
N ALA A 356 4.63 6.55 -9.60
CA ALA A 356 5.19 7.70 -8.86
C ALA A 356 4.24 8.78 -8.23
N ASP A 357 3.04 8.42 -7.78
CA ASP A 357 2.17 9.19 -6.89
C ASP A 357 1.45 8.31 -5.84
N THR A 358 2.07 7.20 -5.44
CA THR A 358 1.53 6.19 -4.50
C THR A 358 1.50 6.67 -3.05
N ASP A 359 0.33 7.08 -2.55
CA ASP A 359 0.16 7.50 -1.15
C ASP A 359 0.13 6.31 -0.18
N VAL A 360 1.31 5.89 0.29
CA VAL A 360 1.53 4.84 1.30
C VAL A 360 0.79 5.04 2.64
N LEU A 361 0.20 6.21 2.89
CA LEU A 361 -0.60 6.48 4.09
C LEU A 361 -2.10 6.25 3.89
N THR A 362 -2.58 6.14 2.63
CA THR A 362 -4.01 5.95 2.32
C THR A 362 -4.33 4.81 1.35
N MET A 363 -3.40 4.43 0.48
CA MET A 363 -3.52 3.30 -0.46
C MET A 363 -3.11 1.96 0.19
N THR A 364 -3.37 0.85 -0.50
CA THR A 364 -3.17 -0.51 0.03
C THR A 364 -2.56 -1.50 -0.97
N ASP A 365 -1.91 -2.55 -0.46
CA ASP A 365 -1.35 -3.66 -1.25
C ASP A 365 -0.39 -3.20 -2.38
N LEU A 366 0.74 -2.63 -1.98
CA LEU A 366 1.84 -2.24 -2.87
C LEU A 366 2.43 -3.46 -3.59
N ASP A 367 2.60 -3.37 -4.91
CA ASP A 367 3.18 -4.42 -5.74
C ASP A 367 4.72 -4.28 -5.85
N ALA A 368 5.38 -5.10 -6.70
CA ALA A 368 6.84 -5.09 -6.84
C ALA A 368 7.38 -3.97 -7.75
N ASN A 369 6.52 -3.09 -8.28
CA ASN A 369 6.82 -1.99 -9.19
C ASN A 369 6.17 -0.67 -8.71
N GLY A 370 5.96 -0.54 -7.39
CA GLY A 370 5.39 0.60 -6.68
C GLY A 370 3.87 0.57 -6.55
N CYS A 371 3.17 0.27 -7.65
CA CYS A 371 1.73 0.41 -7.78
C CYS A 371 0.88 -0.25 -6.67
N ALA A 372 0.13 0.57 -5.92
CA ALA A 372 -0.90 0.09 -5.01
C ALA A 372 -2.08 -0.54 -5.74
N TRP A 373 -2.90 -1.32 -5.02
CA TRP A 373 -4.14 -1.91 -5.56
C TRP A 373 -5.06 -0.85 -6.17
N GLU A 374 -5.11 0.35 -5.60
CA GLU A 374 -5.93 1.45 -6.09
C GLU A 374 -5.47 2.07 -7.42
N GLN A 375 -4.20 1.87 -7.81
CA GLN A 375 -3.62 2.33 -9.08
C GLN A 375 -3.53 1.22 -10.14
N ARG A 376 -3.83 -0.03 -9.77
CA ARG A 376 -3.72 -1.20 -10.66
C ARG A 376 -5.01 -1.52 -11.43
N ASP A 377 -4.79 -2.22 -12.54
CA ASP A 377 -5.76 -2.88 -13.42
C ASP A 377 -5.27 -4.34 -13.50
N ASP A 378 -5.85 -5.22 -12.67
CA ASP A 378 -5.29 -6.55 -12.39
C ASP A 378 -5.61 -7.59 -13.50
N ASP A 379 -6.56 -7.32 -14.41
CA ASP A 379 -6.91 -8.21 -15.55
C ASP A 379 -6.62 -7.62 -16.95
N GLY A 380 -6.47 -6.30 -17.06
CA GLY A 380 -6.06 -5.57 -18.26
C GLY A 380 -7.21 -5.00 -19.10
N ASP A 381 -8.42 -4.84 -18.54
CA ASP A 381 -9.59 -4.36 -19.29
C ASP A 381 -9.64 -2.82 -19.50
N SER A 382 -8.71 -2.08 -18.89
CA SER A 382 -8.60 -0.61 -18.85
C SER A 382 -9.45 0.12 -17.79
N VAL A 383 -10.01 -0.59 -16.80
CA VAL A 383 -10.65 -0.01 -15.60
C VAL A 383 -9.82 -0.35 -14.35
N LEU A 384 -9.51 0.66 -13.53
CA LEU A 384 -8.74 0.44 -12.29
C LEU A 384 -9.58 -0.29 -11.23
N ASN A 385 -8.94 -1.15 -10.45
CA ASN A 385 -9.57 -2.03 -9.46
C ASN A 385 -10.59 -1.34 -8.49
N PRO A 386 -10.47 -0.05 -8.08
CA PRO A 386 -11.48 0.62 -7.25
C PRO A 386 -12.77 1.05 -7.97
N ALA A 387 -12.74 1.11 -9.30
CA ALA A 387 -13.89 1.45 -10.15
C ALA A 387 -14.47 0.22 -10.87
N ASP A 388 -13.67 -0.83 -11.01
CA ASP A 388 -14.05 -2.12 -11.56
C ASP A 388 -15.06 -2.87 -10.64
N HIS A 389 -16.10 -3.42 -11.27
CA HIS A 389 -17.18 -4.19 -10.66
C HIS A 389 -17.08 -5.70 -10.96
N CYS A 390 -16.21 -6.11 -11.89
CA CYS A 390 -16.06 -7.48 -12.38
C CYS A 390 -14.57 -7.92 -12.54
N PRO A 391 -13.78 -8.09 -11.45
CA PRO A 391 -12.30 -8.21 -11.46
C PRO A 391 -11.68 -9.51 -12.03
N ALA A 392 -12.17 -9.96 -13.18
CA ALA A 392 -11.68 -11.11 -13.94
C ALA A 392 -12.23 -11.09 -15.39
N THR A 393 -12.31 -9.92 -16.00
CA THR A 393 -12.90 -9.70 -17.32
C THR A 393 -12.12 -10.40 -18.43
N PRO A 394 -12.78 -11.14 -19.34
CA PRO A 394 -12.05 -11.92 -20.34
C PRO A 394 -11.32 -11.00 -21.34
N ALA A 395 -9.99 -11.06 -21.37
CA ALA A 395 -9.13 -10.22 -22.24
C ALA A 395 -9.26 -10.41 -23.79
N ASN A 396 -10.36 -11.02 -24.27
CA ASN A 396 -10.79 -10.99 -25.68
C ASN A 396 -12.10 -10.19 -25.88
N GLU A 397 -12.69 -9.69 -24.80
CA GLU A 397 -13.95 -8.94 -24.76
C GLU A 397 -13.66 -7.47 -24.43
N THR A 398 -14.69 -6.63 -24.48
CA THR A 398 -14.58 -5.19 -24.15
C THR A 398 -15.45 -4.87 -22.96
N ALA A 399 -14.83 -4.38 -21.89
CA ALA A 399 -15.53 -3.86 -20.72
C ALA A 399 -16.25 -2.53 -20.99
N ASP A 400 -17.32 -2.27 -20.24
CA ASP A 400 -17.89 -0.94 -20.12
C ASP A 400 -16.98 -0.05 -19.24
N THR A 401 -16.64 1.16 -19.69
CA THR A 401 -15.77 2.09 -18.93
C THR A 401 -16.54 3.14 -18.12
N GLU A 402 -17.86 3.20 -18.26
CA GLU A 402 -18.74 4.23 -17.68
C GLU A 402 -19.79 3.60 -16.74
N PRO A 403 -20.29 4.33 -15.70
CA PRO A 403 -21.22 3.77 -14.72
C PRO A 403 -22.55 3.28 -15.35
N PRO A 404 -23.17 2.19 -14.83
CA PRO A 404 -22.89 1.57 -13.54
C PRO A 404 -22.05 0.28 -13.60
N TRP A 405 -21.75 -0.26 -14.77
CA TRP A 405 -21.14 -1.59 -14.94
C TRP A 405 -19.64 -1.51 -15.30
N GLN A 406 -18.92 -0.62 -14.63
CA GLN A 406 -17.52 -0.32 -14.96
C GLN A 406 -16.66 -1.56 -14.73
N GLY A 407 -15.85 -1.94 -15.72
CA GLY A 407 -15.02 -3.14 -15.68
C GLY A 407 -15.74 -4.45 -16.03
N CYS A 408 -17.01 -4.40 -16.45
CA CYS A 408 -17.77 -5.60 -16.81
C CYS A 408 -17.98 -5.73 -18.34
N SER A 409 -17.76 -6.92 -18.90
CA SER A 409 -18.17 -7.27 -20.26
C SER A 409 -19.62 -7.76 -20.33
N ALA A 410 -20.13 -7.99 -21.55
CA ALA A 410 -21.47 -8.56 -21.74
C ALA A 410 -21.61 -10.00 -21.18
N SER A 411 -20.54 -10.79 -21.11
CA SER A 411 -20.61 -12.16 -20.56
C SER A 411 -20.61 -12.23 -19.02
N GLN A 412 -20.56 -11.07 -18.35
CA GLN A 412 -20.56 -10.94 -16.89
C GLN A 412 -21.77 -10.15 -16.35
N LYS A 413 -22.51 -9.45 -17.23
CA LYS A 413 -23.68 -8.65 -16.88
C LYS A 413 -24.97 -9.45 -17.11
N ASP A 414 -25.96 -9.15 -16.30
CA ASP A 414 -27.34 -9.63 -16.34
C ASP A 414 -28.20 -8.39 -16.02
N THR A 415 -28.54 -7.62 -17.06
CA THR A 415 -28.99 -6.22 -16.90
C THR A 415 -30.41 -6.09 -16.32
N ASP A 416 -31.30 -7.05 -16.56
CA ASP A 416 -32.67 -7.11 -16.02
C ASP A 416 -32.86 -8.13 -14.89
N ASN A 417 -31.82 -8.90 -14.56
CA ASN A 417 -31.73 -9.82 -13.40
C ASN A 417 -32.61 -11.06 -13.59
N ASP A 418 -32.54 -11.61 -14.80
CA ASP A 418 -33.31 -12.74 -15.31
C ASP A 418 -32.59 -14.09 -15.08
N GLY A 419 -31.25 -14.11 -15.14
CA GLY A 419 -30.40 -15.29 -15.02
C GLY A 419 -29.61 -15.68 -16.27
N VAL A 420 -29.85 -15.03 -17.41
CA VAL A 420 -29.06 -15.05 -18.65
C VAL A 420 -28.12 -13.83 -18.66
N THR A 421 -27.02 -13.89 -19.43
CA THR A 421 -26.05 -12.80 -19.54
C THR A 421 -26.29 -11.92 -20.78
N ASP A 422 -25.94 -10.63 -20.73
CA ASP A 422 -26.13 -9.63 -21.82
C ASP A 422 -25.58 -10.10 -23.21
N ASP A 423 -24.68 -11.09 -23.26
CA ASP A 423 -24.12 -11.67 -24.49
C ASP A 423 -24.91 -12.85 -25.09
N LEU A 424 -25.82 -13.44 -24.30
CA LEU A 424 -26.69 -14.57 -24.64
C LEU A 424 -28.18 -14.22 -24.61
N ASP A 425 -28.55 -13.16 -23.88
CA ASP A 425 -29.85 -12.52 -23.77
C ASP A 425 -30.56 -12.39 -25.13
N GLN A 426 -31.74 -13.01 -25.24
CA GLN A 426 -32.57 -12.98 -26.44
C GLN A 426 -33.58 -11.82 -26.43
N CYS A 427 -33.85 -11.20 -25.28
CA CYS A 427 -35.00 -10.35 -25.03
C CYS A 427 -34.72 -9.11 -24.14
N PRO A 428 -33.74 -8.23 -24.48
CA PRO A 428 -33.14 -7.32 -23.49
C PRO A 428 -34.12 -6.38 -22.78
N GLY A 429 -34.16 -6.45 -21.46
CA GLY A 429 -35.08 -5.75 -20.56
C GLY A 429 -36.21 -6.62 -20.01
N HIS A 430 -36.23 -7.92 -20.32
CA HIS A 430 -37.30 -8.88 -20.05
C HIS A 430 -36.73 -10.26 -19.69
N ASN A 431 -37.58 -11.21 -19.27
CA ASN A 431 -37.11 -12.53 -18.81
C ASN A 431 -37.16 -13.57 -19.93
N ASP A 432 -36.00 -14.09 -20.34
CA ASP A 432 -35.80 -15.11 -21.38
C ASP A 432 -36.45 -16.46 -21.03
N SER A 433 -36.78 -16.69 -19.75
CA SER A 433 -37.48 -17.90 -19.30
C SER A 433 -39.02 -17.75 -19.24
N ILE A 434 -39.58 -16.63 -19.72
CA ILE A 434 -41.02 -16.45 -19.92
C ILE A 434 -41.31 -16.52 -21.41
N ASP A 435 -41.81 -17.68 -21.83
CA ASP A 435 -42.21 -18.04 -23.19
C ASP A 435 -43.53 -18.82 -23.01
N ALA A 436 -44.66 -18.15 -23.27
CA ALA A 436 -46.00 -18.64 -22.91
C ALA A 436 -46.55 -19.68 -23.90
N ASP A 437 -46.23 -19.53 -25.19
CA ASP A 437 -46.71 -20.38 -26.28
C ASP A 437 -45.68 -21.44 -26.75
N ALA A 438 -44.43 -21.32 -26.29
CA ALA A 438 -43.30 -22.18 -26.59
C ALA A 438 -42.80 -22.14 -28.05
N ASP A 439 -42.97 -21.01 -28.76
CA ASP A 439 -42.35 -20.74 -30.07
C ASP A 439 -40.81 -20.58 -29.97
N GLY A 440 -40.30 -20.10 -28.83
CA GLY A 440 -38.88 -19.87 -28.57
C GLY A 440 -38.43 -18.40 -28.65
N ILE A 441 -39.37 -17.45 -28.77
CA ILE A 441 -39.17 -16.01 -28.57
C ILE A 441 -39.85 -15.60 -27.24
N PRO A 442 -39.12 -15.04 -26.25
CA PRO A 442 -39.73 -14.72 -24.96
C PRO A 442 -40.78 -13.58 -25.03
N ASP A 443 -41.81 -13.68 -24.18
CA ASP A 443 -43.00 -12.80 -24.12
C ASP A 443 -42.71 -11.29 -24.14
N GLY A 444 -41.53 -10.89 -23.65
CA GLY A 444 -41.15 -9.47 -23.53
C GLY A 444 -40.85 -8.77 -24.86
N CYS A 445 -40.43 -9.54 -25.86
CA CYS A 445 -39.96 -9.07 -27.15
C CYS A 445 -40.73 -9.69 -28.33
N ASP A 446 -41.52 -10.73 -28.08
CA ASP A 446 -42.51 -11.19 -29.04
C ASP A 446 -43.74 -10.24 -29.17
N LEU A 447 -44.43 -10.33 -30.30
CA LEU A 447 -45.59 -9.53 -30.68
C LEU A 447 -46.77 -10.39 -31.19
N LEU A 448 -46.66 -11.72 -31.10
CA LEU A 448 -47.55 -12.73 -31.66
C LEU A 448 -48.03 -13.79 -30.63
N ILE A 449 -47.67 -13.62 -29.35
CA ILE A 449 -47.94 -14.52 -28.23
C ILE A 449 -49.32 -15.18 -28.33
N ASP A 450 -49.36 -16.51 -28.29
CA ASP A 450 -50.50 -17.38 -28.59
C ASP A 450 -50.75 -18.36 -27.42
N ASN A 451 -51.49 -17.91 -26.39
CA ASN A 451 -51.48 -18.56 -25.05
C ASN A 451 -52.04 -19.99 -25.00
N ASP A 452 -52.79 -20.43 -26.01
CA ASP A 452 -53.36 -21.77 -26.12
C ASP A 452 -52.86 -22.55 -27.36
N GLY A 453 -52.27 -21.86 -28.34
CA GLY A 453 -51.50 -22.45 -29.44
C GLY A 453 -52.33 -22.75 -30.69
N ASP A 454 -53.37 -21.96 -30.97
CA ASP A 454 -54.30 -22.17 -32.09
C ASP A 454 -53.84 -21.54 -33.43
N GLY A 455 -52.92 -20.56 -33.37
CA GLY A 455 -52.42 -19.77 -34.49
C GLY A 455 -52.88 -18.30 -34.52
N VAL A 456 -53.60 -17.82 -33.50
CA VAL A 456 -54.14 -16.47 -33.36
C VAL A 456 -53.60 -15.82 -32.09
N ASN A 457 -52.76 -14.78 -32.26
CA ASN A 457 -52.19 -14.07 -31.11
C ASN A 457 -53.25 -13.45 -30.19
N ASN A 458 -52.92 -13.39 -28.89
CA ASN A 458 -53.68 -12.81 -27.77
C ASN A 458 -54.28 -11.39 -27.96
N THR A 459 -53.96 -10.68 -29.06
CA THR A 459 -54.50 -9.35 -29.37
C THR A 459 -55.51 -9.34 -30.53
N ALA A 460 -55.65 -10.48 -31.20
CA ALA A 460 -56.62 -10.75 -32.26
C ALA A 460 -57.61 -11.87 -31.88
N ASP A 461 -57.15 -12.81 -31.04
CA ASP A 461 -57.88 -13.82 -30.26
C ASP A 461 -59.26 -13.33 -29.81
N LEU A 462 -60.30 -14.09 -30.19
CA LEU A 462 -61.69 -13.87 -29.80
C LEU A 462 -62.10 -14.73 -28.60
N CYS A 463 -61.39 -15.83 -28.34
CA CYS A 463 -61.82 -16.96 -27.52
C CYS A 463 -60.80 -17.46 -26.46
N PRO A 464 -60.23 -16.58 -25.59
CA PRO A 464 -58.97 -16.88 -24.91
C PRO A 464 -58.98 -18.16 -24.06
N GLY A 465 -58.17 -19.15 -24.47
CA GLY A 465 -58.11 -20.50 -23.93
C GLY A 465 -58.72 -21.58 -24.83
N SER A 466 -59.02 -21.29 -26.10
CA SER A 466 -59.71 -22.16 -27.07
C SER A 466 -59.46 -21.72 -28.52
N ASP A 467 -59.57 -22.67 -29.46
CA ASP A 467 -59.23 -22.51 -30.88
C ASP A 467 -60.27 -21.64 -31.64
N ASP A 468 -59.88 -20.41 -32.02
CA ASP A 468 -60.66 -19.42 -32.78
C ASP A 468 -61.11 -19.94 -34.16
N THR A 469 -60.55 -21.06 -34.64
CA THR A 469 -60.92 -21.68 -35.93
C THR A 469 -62.04 -22.72 -35.81
N ILE A 470 -62.48 -23.04 -34.60
CA ILE A 470 -63.64 -23.90 -34.32
C ILE A 470 -64.86 -23.01 -34.11
N ASP A 471 -65.64 -22.86 -35.17
CA ASP A 471 -66.88 -22.10 -35.28
C ASP A 471 -67.84 -22.97 -36.10
N VAL A 472 -68.61 -23.83 -35.42
CA VAL A 472 -69.43 -24.87 -36.06
C VAL A 472 -70.68 -24.28 -36.73
N ASP A 473 -71.41 -23.43 -36.00
CA ASP A 473 -72.66 -22.79 -36.44
C ASP A 473 -72.45 -21.51 -37.27
N GLN A 474 -71.20 -21.06 -37.42
CA GLN A 474 -70.83 -19.94 -38.30
C GLN A 474 -71.53 -18.61 -37.95
N ASP A 475 -71.94 -18.43 -36.69
CA ASP A 475 -72.31 -17.12 -36.10
C ASP A 475 -71.12 -16.14 -36.16
N GLY A 476 -69.92 -16.66 -35.89
CA GLY A 476 -68.68 -15.89 -35.79
C GLY A 476 -68.17 -15.65 -34.36
N VAL A 477 -68.73 -16.34 -33.36
CA VAL A 477 -68.12 -16.57 -32.04
C VAL A 477 -67.63 -18.02 -31.99
N PRO A 478 -66.36 -18.31 -31.66
CA PRO A 478 -65.86 -19.69 -31.65
C PRO A 478 -66.43 -20.53 -30.49
N ASP A 479 -66.60 -21.84 -30.73
CA ASP A 479 -67.27 -22.81 -29.84
C ASP A 479 -66.80 -22.79 -28.37
N GLY A 480 -65.53 -22.45 -28.12
CA GLY A 480 -64.92 -22.48 -26.78
C GLY A 480 -65.37 -21.36 -25.84
N CYS A 481 -66.02 -20.33 -26.37
CA CYS A 481 -66.45 -19.12 -25.67
C CYS A 481 -67.86 -18.67 -26.07
N ASP A 482 -68.52 -19.37 -26.98
CA ASP A 482 -69.96 -19.22 -27.18
C ASP A 482 -70.78 -19.97 -26.09
N ASP A 483 -71.94 -19.39 -25.76
CA ASP A 483 -72.91 -19.94 -24.81
C ASP A 483 -74.06 -20.69 -25.52
N ILE A 484 -74.14 -20.68 -26.87
CA ILE A 484 -75.37 -21.00 -27.67
C ILE A 484 -75.07 -21.79 -28.98
N VAL A 485 -74.02 -22.62 -29.02
CA VAL A 485 -73.60 -23.37 -30.22
C VAL A 485 -74.76 -24.21 -30.80
N ASP A 486 -75.11 -23.97 -32.07
CA ASP A 486 -76.24 -24.59 -32.80
C ASP A 486 -75.74 -25.41 -34.02
N SER A 487 -75.40 -26.69 -33.81
CA SER A 487 -74.74 -27.54 -34.82
C SER A 487 -75.55 -27.81 -36.10
N ASP A 488 -76.87 -27.62 -36.09
CA ASP A 488 -77.75 -27.95 -37.24
C ASP A 488 -78.61 -26.80 -37.79
N PHE A 489 -78.50 -25.63 -37.17
CA PHE A 489 -78.97 -24.31 -37.61
C PHE A 489 -80.50 -24.11 -37.49
N ASP A 490 -81.15 -24.73 -36.50
CA ASP A 490 -82.60 -24.62 -36.27
C ASP A 490 -83.01 -23.48 -35.32
N GLY A 491 -82.09 -23.01 -34.47
CA GLY A 491 -82.31 -22.00 -33.43
C GLY A 491 -82.38 -22.53 -31.99
N VAL A 492 -82.04 -23.80 -31.75
CA VAL A 492 -81.81 -24.44 -30.45
C VAL A 492 -80.32 -24.78 -30.31
N ALA A 493 -79.73 -24.60 -29.13
CA ALA A 493 -78.32 -24.91 -28.90
C ALA A 493 -78.13 -26.40 -28.56
N ASP A 494 -77.00 -27.00 -28.95
CA ASP A 494 -76.55 -28.40 -28.72
C ASP A 494 -76.73 -28.90 -27.27
N ALA A 495 -76.81 -27.99 -26.29
CA ALA A 495 -76.97 -28.29 -24.87
C ALA A 495 -78.44 -28.44 -24.41
N GLU A 496 -79.38 -27.89 -25.18
CA GLU A 496 -80.83 -27.88 -24.95
C GLU A 496 -81.63 -28.64 -26.02
N ASP A 497 -81.03 -28.85 -27.20
CA ASP A 497 -81.45 -29.63 -28.38
C ASP A 497 -82.03 -31.04 -28.03
N GLU A 498 -83.21 -31.35 -28.58
CA GLU A 498 -83.89 -32.64 -28.42
C GLU A 498 -83.55 -33.68 -29.54
N CYS A 499 -82.95 -33.29 -30.67
CA CYS A 499 -82.76 -34.15 -31.86
C CYS A 499 -81.43 -34.06 -32.70
N MET A 500 -80.39 -33.31 -32.32
CA MET A 500 -79.00 -33.35 -32.81
C MET A 500 -78.81 -33.73 -34.30
N GLY A 501 -79.03 -32.76 -35.18
CA GLY A 501 -78.89 -32.87 -36.65
C GLY A 501 -80.18 -32.60 -37.44
N TYR A 502 -81.26 -32.16 -36.77
CA TYR A 502 -82.61 -31.98 -37.32
C TYR A 502 -83.43 -30.97 -36.51
N ASP A 503 -84.08 -30.04 -37.21
CA ASP A 503 -84.97 -28.97 -36.70
C ASP A 503 -86.04 -29.46 -35.70
N ASP A 504 -85.85 -29.11 -34.41
CA ASP A 504 -86.72 -29.42 -33.25
C ASP A 504 -88.14 -28.85 -33.41
N THR A 505 -88.37 -27.91 -34.35
CA THR A 505 -89.69 -27.37 -34.63
C THR A 505 -90.53 -28.24 -35.59
N ILE A 506 -89.94 -29.31 -36.12
CA ILE A 506 -90.61 -30.29 -36.99
C ILE A 506 -91.07 -31.51 -36.18
N ASP A 507 -92.32 -31.42 -35.73
CA ASP A 507 -93.13 -32.49 -35.14
C ASP A 507 -94.46 -32.50 -35.91
N VAL A 508 -94.61 -33.42 -36.87
CA VAL A 508 -95.74 -33.44 -37.81
C VAL A 508 -97.02 -34.00 -37.16
N ASP A 509 -96.91 -35.13 -36.45
CA ASP A 509 -98.06 -35.83 -35.88
C ASP A 509 -98.45 -35.35 -34.46
N GLN A 510 -97.59 -34.57 -33.82
CA GLN A 510 -97.75 -33.99 -32.48
C GLN A 510 -97.75 -35.03 -31.34
N ASP A 511 -97.03 -36.14 -31.51
CA ASP A 511 -96.62 -37.09 -30.46
C ASP A 511 -95.69 -36.43 -29.42
N GLY A 512 -94.83 -35.49 -29.86
CA GLY A 512 -93.82 -34.85 -29.04
C GLY A 512 -92.42 -35.48 -29.13
N ILE A 513 -92.11 -36.14 -30.24
CA ILE A 513 -90.76 -36.52 -30.68
C ILE A 513 -90.53 -35.90 -32.05
N VAL A 514 -89.39 -35.22 -32.23
CA VAL A 514 -89.02 -34.53 -33.46
C VAL A 514 -88.85 -35.52 -34.62
N ASP A 515 -89.39 -35.19 -35.80
CA ASP A 515 -89.43 -36.01 -37.03
C ASP A 515 -88.07 -36.63 -37.41
N GLY A 516 -86.96 -35.94 -37.14
CA GLY A 516 -85.60 -36.41 -37.44
C GLY A 516 -85.13 -37.59 -36.57
N CYS A 517 -85.71 -37.73 -35.38
CA CYS A 517 -85.37 -38.72 -34.36
C CYS A 517 -86.48 -39.74 -34.14
N ASP A 518 -87.71 -39.42 -34.52
CA ASP A 518 -88.79 -40.38 -34.58
C ASP A 518 -88.63 -41.37 -35.76
N THR A 519 -89.36 -42.49 -35.69
CA THR A 519 -89.36 -43.58 -36.66
C THR A 519 -90.77 -44.13 -36.98
N ILE A 520 -91.82 -43.44 -36.50
CA ILE A 520 -93.23 -43.87 -36.45
C ILE A 520 -94.20 -42.69 -36.78
N ILE A 521 -93.73 -41.65 -37.47
CA ILE A 521 -94.49 -40.47 -37.93
C ILE A 521 -95.86 -40.87 -38.54
N ASP A 522 -96.94 -40.27 -38.03
CA ASP A 522 -98.35 -40.44 -38.43
C ASP A 522 -98.91 -39.13 -39.04
N SER A 523 -98.61 -38.86 -40.32
CA SER A 523 -98.87 -37.58 -40.99
C SER A 523 -100.36 -37.19 -41.13
N ASP A 524 -101.28 -38.13 -40.97
CA ASP A 524 -102.74 -37.94 -41.15
C ASP A 524 -103.52 -38.06 -39.82
N GLY A 525 -102.99 -38.81 -38.84
CA GLY A 525 -103.49 -38.91 -37.48
C GLY A 525 -104.50 -40.04 -37.24
N ASP A 526 -104.54 -41.09 -38.09
CA ASP A 526 -105.43 -42.24 -37.93
C ASP A 526 -104.92 -43.33 -36.98
N GLY A 527 -103.62 -43.34 -36.66
CA GLY A 527 -102.93 -44.36 -35.86
C GLY A 527 -102.08 -45.35 -36.66
N VAL A 528 -101.81 -45.10 -37.95
CA VAL A 528 -101.01 -45.91 -38.88
C VAL A 528 -99.92 -45.05 -39.52
N ALA A 529 -98.75 -45.04 -38.88
CA ALA A 529 -97.57 -44.32 -39.36
C ALA A 529 -97.26 -44.47 -40.86
N ASP A 530 -96.81 -43.39 -41.52
CA ASP A 530 -96.52 -43.23 -42.97
C ASP A 530 -95.77 -44.42 -43.61
N SER A 531 -94.88 -45.05 -42.84
CA SER A 531 -94.09 -46.19 -43.31
C SER A 531 -94.87 -47.51 -43.43
N PHE A 532 -96.12 -47.54 -42.96
CA PHE A 532 -97.05 -48.66 -42.96
C PHE A 532 -98.41 -48.38 -43.63
N GLU A 533 -98.75 -47.12 -43.92
CA GLU A 533 -99.98 -46.71 -44.64
C GLU A 533 -100.27 -47.55 -45.88
N VAL A 534 -101.54 -47.92 -46.08
CA VAL A 534 -102.09 -48.43 -47.34
C VAL A 534 -102.59 -47.27 -48.22
N CYS A 535 -103.05 -46.17 -47.62
CA CYS A 535 -103.85 -45.13 -48.26
C CYS A 535 -103.33 -43.68 -48.05
N PRO A 536 -102.08 -43.32 -48.42
CA PRO A 536 -101.38 -42.17 -47.86
C PRO A 536 -102.14 -40.83 -47.76
N GLY A 537 -102.27 -40.33 -46.53
CA GLY A 537 -103.00 -39.11 -46.17
C GLY A 537 -104.52 -39.28 -46.01
N TYR A 538 -104.99 -40.51 -45.77
CA TYR A 538 -106.39 -40.85 -45.50
C TYR A 538 -106.54 -42.10 -44.60
N ASP A 539 -107.14 -41.94 -43.41
CA ASP A 539 -107.57 -43.00 -42.45
C ASP A 539 -107.78 -44.41 -43.06
N ASP A 540 -106.77 -45.27 -42.88
CA ASP A 540 -106.66 -46.65 -43.33
C ASP A 540 -107.73 -47.56 -42.69
N ASN A 541 -108.41 -47.10 -41.64
CA ASN A 541 -109.44 -47.84 -40.92
C ASN A 541 -110.85 -47.63 -41.52
N VAL A 542 -111.02 -46.71 -42.47
CA VAL A 542 -112.29 -46.46 -43.16
C VAL A 542 -112.38 -47.34 -44.42
N ASP A 543 -113.07 -48.46 -44.30
CA ASP A 543 -113.44 -49.37 -45.40
C ASP A 543 -114.95 -49.67 -45.24
N ILE A 544 -115.78 -49.04 -46.06
CA ILE A 544 -117.25 -49.07 -45.93
C ILE A 544 -117.88 -50.35 -46.48
N ASP A 545 -117.37 -50.89 -47.59
CA ASP A 545 -117.93 -52.07 -48.26
C ASP A 545 -117.24 -53.40 -47.90
N ALA A 546 -116.12 -53.32 -47.19
CA ALA A 546 -115.28 -54.42 -46.73
C ALA A 546 -114.59 -55.22 -47.86
N ASP A 547 -114.29 -54.58 -49.00
CA ASP A 547 -113.38 -55.06 -50.05
C ASP A 547 -111.96 -55.35 -49.52
N GLY A 548 -111.51 -54.60 -48.51
CA GLY A 548 -110.16 -54.66 -47.94
C GLY A 548 -109.21 -53.57 -48.44
N LYS A 549 -109.76 -52.44 -48.91
CA LYS A 549 -109.04 -51.27 -49.40
C LYS A 549 -109.71 -50.00 -48.83
N PRO A 550 -108.97 -49.05 -48.22
CA PRO A 550 -109.62 -47.92 -47.57
C PRO A 550 -110.27 -46.93 -48.55
N ASP A 551 -111.42 -46.38 -48.14
CA ASP A 551 -112.29 -45.45 -48.88
C ASP A 551 -111.53 -44.26 -49.47
N GLY A 552 -110.53 -43.73 -48.74
CA GLY A 552 -109.76 -42.54 -49.13
C GLY A 552 -109.02 -42.68 -50.47
N CYS A 553 -108.74 -43.92 -50.87
CA CYS A 553 -108.07 -44.30 -52.10
C CYS A 553 -108.87 -45.30 -52.94
N ASP A 554 -110.15 -45.55 -52.61
CA ASP A 554 -111.05 -46.34 -53.45
C ASP A 554 -111.97 -45.55 -54.40
N ASP A 555 -112.13 -46.11 -55.60
CA ASP A 555 -112.84 -45.53 -56.74
C ASP A 555 -114.26 -46.13 -56.94
N ILE A 556 -114.61 -47.19 -56.21
CA ILE A 556 -115.72 -48.13 -56.54
C ILE A 556 -116.60 -48.51 -55.32
N ILE A 557 -116.44 -47.86 -54.15
CA ILE A 557 -117.22 -48.05 -52.91
C ILE A 557 -118.69 -48.48 -53.15
N ASP A 558 -119.09 -49.65 -52.65
CA ASP A 558 -120.39 -50.32 -52.83
C ASP A 558 -121.07 -50.62 -51.46
N SER A 559 -121.85 -49.68 -50.94
CA SER A 559 -122.30 -49.70 -49.53
C SER A 559 -123.31 -50.78 -49.16
N ASP A 560 -123.92 -51.47 -50.14
CA ASP A 560 -124.89 -52.55 -49.89
C ASP A 560 -124.53 -53.90 -50.52
N ASN A 561 -123.46 -53.92 -51.34
CA ASN A 561 -122.81 -55.10 -51.90
C ASN A 561 -123.66 -55.84 -52.94
N ASP A 562 -124.41 -55.12 -53.77
CA ASP A 562 -125.14 -55.66 -54.93
C ASP A 562 -124.26 -55.81 -56.20
N GLY A 563 -123.13 -55.09 -56.25
CA GLY A 563 -122.22 -55.01 -57.39
C GLY A 563 -122.29 -53.69 -58.18
N VAL A 564 -122.97 -52.66 -57.67
CA VAL A 564 -123.08 -51.32 -58.24
C VAL A 564 -122.52 -50.29 -57.24
N SER A 565 -121.36 -49.71 -57.55
CA SER A 565 -120.76 -48.62 -56.76
C SER A 565 -121.77 -47.50 -56.44
N ASN A 566 -121.72 -46.93 -55.24
CA ASN A 566 -122.53 -45.80 -54.75
C ASN A 566 -122.70 -44.64 -55.77
N SER A 567 -121.71 -44.41 -56.63
CA SER A 567 -121.72 -43.33 -57.63
C SER A 567 -122.59 -43.60 -58.86
N ASN A 568 -123.04 -44.83 -59.05
CA ASN A 568 -123.89 -45.30 -60.17
C ASN A 568 -125.15 -46.04 -59.70
N ASP A 569 -125.24 -46.35 -58.42
CA ASP A 569 -126.38 -46.94 -57.71
C ASP A 569 -127.66 -46.11 -57.93
N THR A 570 -128.76 -46.78 -58.25
CA THR A 570 -130.08 -46.16 -58.48
C THR A 570 -131.04 -46.30 -57.29
N CYS A 571 -130.67 -47.04 -56.23
CA CYS A 571 -131.56 -47.43 -55.13
C CYS A 571 -130.95 -47.44 -53.68
N GLU A 572 -129.74 -46.92 -53.46
CA GLU A 572 -129.11 -46.59 -52.16
C GLU A 572 -129.53 -47.48 -50.97
N GLY A 573 -128.94 -48.68 -50.86
CA GLY A 573 -129.15 -49.63 -49.77
C GLY A 573 -129.88 -50.92 -50.17
N HIS A 574 -130.21 -51.10 -51.45
CA HIS A 574 -131.07 -52.16 -52.00
C HIS A 574 -130.66 -52.57 -53.43
N ASP A 575 -130.40 -53.88 -53.63
CA ASP A 575 -130.05 -54.54 -54.91
C ASP A 575 -130.83 -54.02 -56.14
N ASP A 576 -130.13 -53.24 -56.96
CA ASP A 576 -130.60 -52.52 -58.14
C ASP A 576 -130.95 -53.48 -59.30
N SER A 577 -130.56 -54.76 -59.18
CA SER A 577 -130.88 -55.82 -60.15
C SER A 577 -132.24 -56.48 -59.93
N VAL A 578 -132.92 -56.20 -58.81
CA VAL A 578 -134.22 -56.79 -58.45
C VAL A 578 -135.37 -55.88 -58.87
N ASP A 579 -135.85 -56.04 -60.11
CA ASP A 579 -137.12 -55.50 -60.62
C ASP A 579 -138.06 -56.68 -60.94
N LEU A 580 -139.14 -56.84 -60.16
CA LEU A 580 -140.02 -58.01 -60.25
C LEU A 580 -141.19 -57.85 -61.23
N ASP A 581 -141.69 -56.64 -61.47
CA ASP A 581 -142.84 -56.40 -62.37
C ASP A 581 -142.45 -55.88 -63.77
N GLY A 582 -141.22 -55.38 -63.93
CA GLY A 582 -140.57 -55.01 -65.20
C GLY A 582 -140.80 -53.57 -65.63
N ASP A 583 -141.09 -52.68 -64.68
CA ASP A 583 -141.29 -51.23 -64.87
C ASP A 583 -139.98 -50.47 -65.11
N GLY A 584 -138.86 -50.93 -64.55
CA GLY A 584 -137.54 -50.31 -64.64
C GLY A 584 -137.10 -49.52 -63.39
N ILE A 585 -137.73 -49.76 -62.24
CA ILE A 585 -137.33 -49.29 -60.91
C ILE A 585 -137.12 -50.53 -60.02
N ALA A 586 -136.05 -50.58 -59.22
CA ALA A 586 -135.79 -51.70 -58.32
C ALA A 586 -136.84 -51.81 -57.19
N ASP A 587 -137.20 -53.04 -56.82
CA ASP A 587 -138.20 -53.42 -55.80
C ASP A 587 -137.98 -52.75 -54.43
N GLY A 588 -136.73 -52.39 -54.10
CA GLY A 588 -136.38 -51.67 -52.88
C GLY A 588 -136.86 -50.21 -52.86
N CYS A 589 -136.98 -49.60 -54.04
CA CYS A 589 -137.31 -48.18 -54.22
C CYS A 589 -138.68 -47.95 -54.86
N ASP A 590 -139.26 -48.93 -55.56
CA ASP A 590 -140.65 -48.84 -55.98
C ASP A 590 -141.62 -48.90 -54.78
N ASN A 591 -142.73 -48.17 -54.91
CA ASN A 591 -143.77 -48.02 -53.91
C ASN A 591 -145.16 -48.46 -54.44
N LEU A 592 -145.24 -49.12 -55.60
CA LEU A 592 -146.47 -49.32 -56.37
C LEU A 592 -146.78 -50.76 -56.84
N ILE A 593 -145.84 -51.71 -56.71
CA ILE A 593 -145.97 -53.18 -56.90
C ILE A 593 -147.44 -53.70 -56.90
N ASP A 594 -148.03 -53.93 -58.08
CA ASP A 594 -149.47 -54.26 -58.27
C ASP A 594 -149.70 -55.67 -58.85
N SER A 595 -150.40 -56.54 -58.10
CA SER A 595 -151.00 -57.80 -58.62
C SER A 595 -152.26 -58.24 -57.86
#